data_AF-A0A7X9AKH8-F1
#
_entry.id   AF-A0A7X9AKH8-F1
#
_cell.length_a   1.000
_cell.length_b   1.000
_cell.length_c   1.000
_cell.angle_alpha   90.00
_cell.angle_beta   90.00
_cell.angle_gamma   90.00
#
_symmetry.space_group_name_H-M   'P 1'
#
loop_
_entity.id
_entity.type
_entity.pdbx_description
1 polymer ?
#
loop_
_entity_poly.entity_id
_entity_poly.type
_entity_poly.pdbx_seq_one_letter_code
_entity_poly.pdbx_strand_id
1 'polypeptide(L)'
;MILIKIVPPANVAKILEVLGVHGYEAYAVGGCIRDAVMGREPKDWDIATDARPEEVGRLFKKTVETGIKHGTMTVVLGNKNYEVTTFRIDGRYNDSRHPDKVEFTSRIEDDLRRRDFTINTMAWNPDKGIIDPFGGMGDISGRIIRTVGRPADRFGEDALRMLRAVRFAAVLGFHIDADTLEGIRQNSSLICRISAERIREEITGILVSDDPMKFMLLRDTGLLRYIMPELDVCFGHDHTHEHDHNHNHNHNHNHNHN
;
A
#
# COMPACT_ATOMS: atom_id res chain seq x y z
N MET A 1 -12.50 7.99 23.45
CA MET A 1 -11.22 7.64 22.78
C MET A 1 -10.92 6.20 23.10
N ILE A 2 -10.99 5.30 22.11
CA ILE A 2 -10.43 3.95 22.27
C ILE A 2 -8.92 4.15 22.34
N LEU A 3 -8.30 3.78 23.45
CA LEU A 3 -6.84 3.83 23.60
C LEU A 3 -6.28 2.67 22.77
N ILE A 4 -5.89 2.94 21.52
CA ILE A 4 -5.27 1.92 20.66
C ILE A 4 -3.88 1.63 21.24
N LYS A 5 -3.72 0.46 21.85
CA LYS A 5 -2.43 0.01 22.40
C LYS A 5 -1.68 -0.76 21.32
N ILE A 6 -0.75 -0.09 20.66
CA ILE A 6 0.18 -0.72 19.72
C ILE A 6 1.28 -1.42 20.54
N VAL A 7 1.44 -2.72 20.33
CA VAL A 7 2.49 -3.54 20.97
C VAL A 7 3.40 -4.06 19.86
N PRO A 8 4.55 -3.41 19.61
CA PRO A 8 5.49 -3.88 18.60
C PRO A 8 6.24 -5.14 19.08
N PRO A 9 6.81 -5.95 18.17
CA PRO A 9 7.75 -7.00 18.52
C PRO A 9 8.92 -6.46 19.34
N ALA A 10 9.46 -7.29 20.25
CA ALA A 10 10.55 -6.88 21.15
C ALA A 10 11.78 -6.29 20.41
N ASN A 11 12.11 -6.84 19.23
CA ASN A 11 13.22 -6.31 18.42
C ASN A 11 12.91 -4.92 17.83
N VAL A 12 11.66 -4.66 17.44
CA VAL A 12 11.24 -3.33 16.95
C VAL A 12 11.31 -2.33 18.10
N ALA A 13 10.77 -2.68 19.27
CA ALA A 13 10.88 -1.84 20.48
C ALA A 13 12.34 -1.53 20.81
N LYS A 14 13.22 -2.54 20.73
CA LYS A 14 14.67 -2.37 20.96
C LYS A 14 15.32 -1.43 19.94
N ILE A 15 14.95 -1.49 18.67
CA ILE A 15 15.50 -0.58 17.65
C ILE A 15 15.09 0.86 17.95
N LEU A 16 13.80 1.09 18.26
CA LEU A 16 13.29 2.41 18.64
C LEU A 16 13.99 2.94 19.89
N GLU A 17 14.18 2.10 20.90
CA GLU A 17 14.89 2.44 22.14
C GLU A 17 16.35 2.80 21.88
N VAL A 18 17.09 1.98 21.12
CA VAL A 18 18.50 2.24 20.80
C VAL A 18 18.65 3.57 20.06
N LEU A 19 17.81 3.86 19.08
CA LEU A 19 17.85 5.14 18.37
C LEU A 19 17.53 6.31 19.32
N GLY A 20 16.48 6.18 20.13
CA GLY A 20 16.06 7.21 21.10
C GLY A 20 17.12 7.53 22.15
N VAL A 21 17.78 6.52 22.73
CA VAL A 21 18.86 6.70 23.73
C VAL A 21 20.07 7.45 23.14
N HIS A 22 20.29 7.33 21.82
CA HIS A 22 21.35 8.05 21.12
C HIS A 22 20.90 9.42 20.57
N GLY A 23 19.71 9.88 20.95
CA GLY A 23 19.20 11.22 20.63
C GLY A 23 18.50 11.35 19.28
N TYR A 24 18.20 10.23 18.61
CA TYR A 24 17.49 10.23 17.33
C TYR A 24 15.98 10.06 17.53
N GLU A 25 15.19 10.69 16.67
CA GLU A 25 13.78 10.37 16.54
C GLU A 25 13.61 9.07 15.75
N ALA A 26 12.76 8.17 16.24
CA ALA A 26 12.46 6.93 15.54
C ALA A 26 10.99 6.53 15.71
N TYR A 27 10.39 6.05 14.63
CA TYR A 27 8.99 5.66 14.57
C TYR A 27 8.81 4.36 13.80
N ALA A 28 7.88 3.52 14.23
CA ALA A 28 7.30 2.52 13.35
C ALA A 28 6.30 3.21 12.41
N VAL A 29 6.29 2.88 11.12
CA VAL A 29 5.55 3.63 10.08
C VAL A 29 4.89 2.73 9.05
N GLY A 30 3.87 3.26 8.36
CA GLY A 30 3.31 2.61 7.18
C GLY A 30 2.29 1.52 7.49
N GLY A 31 2.35 0.43 6.72
CA GLY A 31 1.34 -0.64 6.77
C GLY A 31 1.22 -1.31 8.14
N CYS A 32 2.31 -1.38 8.90
CA CYS A 32 2.30 -1.98 10.22
C CYS A 32 1.43 -1.19 11.22
N ILE A 33 1.46 0.15 11.13
CA ILE A 33 0.65 1.01 11.98
C ILE A 33 -0.81 0.96 11.56
N ARG A 34 -1.08 0.97 10.25
CA ARG A 34 -2.43 0.75 9.72
C ARG A 34 -3.03 -0.54 10.26
N ASP A 35 -2.32 -1.65 10.11
CA ASP A 35 -2.83 -2.96 10.50
C ASP A 35 -3.04 -3.04 12.02
N ALA A 36 -2.10 -2.51 12.83
CA ALA A 36 -2.26 -2.43 14.28
C ALA A 36 -3.47 -1.57 14.71
N VAL A 37 -3.69 -0.42 14.06
CA VAL A 37 -4.86 0.46 14.29
C VAL A 37 -6.16 -0.26 13.92
N MET A 38 -6.14 -1.09 12.89
CA MET A 38 -7.27 -1.93 12.47
C MET A 38 -7.47 -3.17 13.37
N GLY A 39 -6.64 -3.38 14.39
CA GLY A 39 -6.67 -4.56 15.25
C GLY A 39 -6.21 -5.85 14.56
N ARG A 40 -5.47 -5.73 13.44
CA ARG A 40 -4.84 -6.83 12.71
C ARG A 40 -3.39 -6.99 13.17
N GLU A 41 -2.87 -8.21 13.10
CA GLU A 41 -1.44 -8.46 13.38
C GLU A 41 -0.58 -8.01 12.19
N PRO A 42 0.34 -7.05 12.38
CA PRO A 42 1.26 -6.63 11.32
C PRO A 42 2.24 -7.74 10.96
N LYS A 43 2.40 -8.00 9.66
CA LYS A 43 3.36 -9.02 9.16
C LYS A 43 4.80 -8.52 9.18
N ASP A 44 4.98 -7.26 8.77
CA ASP A 44 6.27 -6.59 8.64
C ASP A 44 6.24 -5.29 9.43
N TRP A 45 7.41 -4.80 9.85
CA TRP A 45 7.56 -3.59 10.65
C TRP A 45 8.66 -2.71 10.07
N ASP A 46 8.25 -1.62 9.43
CA ASP A 46 9.16 -0.61 8.89
C ASP A 46 9.41 0.47 9.95
N ILE A 47 10.67 0.89 10.06
CA ILE A 47 11.11 1.90 11.01
C ILE A 47 11.65 3.09 10.22
N ALA A 48 11.24 4.29 10.61
CA ALA A 48 11.78 5.52 10.08
C ALA A 48 12.47 6.33 11.19
N THR A 49 13.58 6.98 10.86
CA THR A 49 14.38 7.76 11.83
C THR A 49 15.02 8.98 11.21
N ASP A 50 15.38 10.00 11.99
CA ASP A 50 16.22 11.11 11.51
C ASP A 50 17.72 10.75 11.47
N ALA A 51 18.11 9.59 12.02
CA ALA A 51 19.46 9.06 11.89
C ALA A 51 19.80 8.69 10.44
N ARG A 52 20.99 9.08 9.98
CA ARG A 52 21.53 8.74 8.66
C ARG A 52 21.93 7.26 8.60
N PRO A 53 22.01 6.65 7.41
CA PRO A 53 22.36 5.23 7.28
C PRO A 53 23.69 4.86 7.95
N GLU A 54 24.70 5.73 7.84
CA GLU A 54 25.99 5.51 8.49
C GLU A 54 25.90 5.54 10.02
N GLU A 55 25.02 6.38 10.58
CA GLU A 55 24.78 6.47 12.02
C GLU A 55 24.06 5.22 12.50
N VAL A 56 23.01 4.79 11.80
CA VAL A 56 22.34 3.50 12.05
C VAL A 56 23.35 2.35 12.02
N GLY A 57 24.23 2.33 11.01
CA GLY A 57 25.29 1.32 10.88
C GLY A 57 26.25 1.25 12.07
N ARG A 58 26.52 2.37 12.75
CA ARG A 58 27.37 2.42 13.95
C ARG A 58 26.65 1.97 15.21
N LEU A 59 25.32 2.12 15.27
CA LEU A 59 24.52 1.80 16.46
C LEU A 59 24.20 0.30 16.59
N PHE A 60 24.21 -0.44 15.48
CA PHE A 60 23.83 -1.85 15.48
C PHE A 60 24.98 -2.76 15.07
N LYS A 61 25.14 -3.87 15.79
CA LYS A 61 26.23 -4.84 15.58
C LYS A 61 26.26 -5.44 14.17
N LYS A 62 25.10 -5.64 13.56
CA LYS A 62 24.97 -6.25 12.23
C LYS A 62 23.94 -5.47 11.43
N THR A 63 24.40 -4.84 10.36
CA THR A 63 23.58 -4.13 9.38
C THR A 63 23.92 -4.57 7.97
N VAL A 64 22.99 -4.35 7.04
CA VAL A 64 23.17 -4.59 5.61
C VAL A 64 22.73 -3.34 4.87
N GLU A 65 23.55 -2.90 3.92
CA GLU A 65 23.28 -1.77 3.05
C GLU A 65 22.18 -2.10 2.03
N THR A 66 20.93 -2.02 2.46
CA THR A 66 19.76 -2.28 1.61
C THR A 66 19.17 -0.97 1.14
N GLY A 67 19.51 -0.53 -0.07
CA GLY A 67 18.92 0.70 -0.62
C GLY A 67 19.49 1.98 0.01
N ILE A 68 20.81 2.03 0.26
CA ILE A 68 21.47 3.24 0.81
C ILE A 68 21.21 4.50 -0.03
N LYS A 69 21.09 4.37 -1.36
CA LYS A 69 20.70 5.49 -2.26
C LYS A 69 19.37 6.15 -1.88
N HIS A 70 18.57 5.44 -1.09
CA HIS A 70 17.23 5.78 -0.65
C HIS A 70 17.18 6.01 0.87
N GLY A 71 18.31 5.99 1.56
CA GLY A 71 18.39 6.19 3.00
C GLY A 71 17.97 4.98 3.84
N THR A 72 17.85 3.79 3.22
CA THR A 72 17.45 2.58 3.93
C THR A 72 18.66 1.75 4.34
N MET A 73 18.64 1.26 5.57
CA MET A 73 19.59 0.31 6.13
C MET A 73 18.84 -0.83 6.82
N THR A 74 19.20 -2.07 6.51
CA THR A 74 18.62 -3.22 7.20
C THR A 74 19.39 -3.48 8.48
N VAL A 75 18.69 -3.47 9.61
CA VAL A 75 19.22 -3.89 10.90
C VAL A 75 18.88 -5.37 11.12
N VAL A 76 19.90 -6.18 11.45
CA VAL A 76 19.73 -7.62 11.67
C VAL A 76 19.78 -7.93 13.16
N LEU A 77 18.64 -8.31 13.74
CA LEU A 77 18.53 -8.71 15.14
C LEU A 77 18.05 -10.17 15.23
N GLY A 78 18.95 -11.06 15.69
CA GLY A 78 18.73 -12.50 15.66
C GLY A 78 18.68 -13.01 14.21
N ASN A 79 17.61 -13.72 13.87
CA ASN A 79 17.37 -14.23 12.51
C ASN A 79 16.32 -13.39 11.75
N LYS A 80 16.08 -12.15 12.17
CA LYS A 80 15.11 -11.24 11.55
C LYS A 80 15.78 -9.96 11.06
N ASN A 81 15.28 -9.46 9.94
CA ASN A 81 15.70 -8.22 9.28
C ASN A 81 14.65 -7.15 9.53
N TYR A 82 15.09 -5.92 9.76
CA TYR A 82 14.23 -4.76 9.98
C TYR A 82 14.72 -3.61 9.11
N GLU A 83 13.85 -3.05 8.28
CA GLU A 83 14.18 -1.89 7.46
C GLU A 83 14.12 -0.63 8.31
N VAL A 84 15.26 0.06 8.41
CA VAL A 84 15.38 1.36 9.09
C VAL A 84 15.71 2.40 8.02
N THR A 85 14.79 3.34 7.79
CA THR A 85 14.90 4.33 6.71
C THR A 85 15.01 5.75 7.28
N THR A 86 16.02 6.49 6.84
CA THR A 86 16.17 7.90 7.20
C THR A 86 15.01 8.73 6.63
N PHE A 87 14.45 9.66 7.42
CA PHE A 87 13.43 10.58 6.94
C PHE A 87 13.95 11.34 5.74
N ARG A 88 13.10 11.47 4.72
CA ARG A 88 13.51 12.09 3.47
C ARG A 88 12.39 12.80 2.75
N ILE A 89 12.78 13.77 1.94
CA ILE A 89 11.97 14.44 0.95
C ILE A 89 12.42 13.91 -0.41
N ASP A 90 11.47 13.40 -1.17
CA ASP A 90 11.71 12.94 -2.53
C ASP A 90 11.55 14.13 -3.50
N GLY A 91 12.53 14.31 -4.38
CA GLY A 91 12.51 15.28 -5.47
C GLY A 91 11.56 14.89 -6.61
N ARG A 92 11.82 15.39 -7.82
CA ARG A 92 10.98 15.08 -8.99
C ARG A 92 11.24 13.67 -9.47
N TYR A 93 10.18 12.95 -9.82
CA TYR A 93 10.29 11.62 -10.41
C TYR A 93 10.40 11.75 -11.93
N ASN A 94 11.50 11.28 -12.50
CA ASN A 94 11.74 11.34 -13.94
C ASN A 94 11.35 10.05 -14.67
N ASP A 95 11.46 8.90 -14.00
CA ASP A 95 11.22 7.56 -14.56
C ASP A 95 9.96 6.88 -13.98
N SER A 96 9.10 7.65 -13.30
CA SER A 96 7.91 7.12 -12.58
C SER A 96 8.24 6.12 -11.45
N ARG A 97 9.48 6.10 -10.94
CA ARG A 97 9.90 5.19 -9.87
C ARG A 97 10.88 5.80 -8.88
N HIS A 98 11.93 6.44 -9.37
CA HIS A 98 13.00 7.01 -8.55
C HIS A 98 12.98 8.53 -8.66
N PRO A 99 13.02 9.24 -7.52
CA PRO A 99 13.20 10.68 -7.54
C PRO A 99 14.62 11.01 -8.04
N ASP A 100 14.75 12.16 -8.70
CA ASP A 100 16.02 12.73 -9.17
C ASP A 100 16.97 13.05 -8.02
N LYS A 101 16.41 13.40 -6.86
CA LYS A 101 17.11 13.73 -5.64
C LYS A 101 16.37 13.18 -4.43
N VAL A 102 17.15 12.73 -3.45
CA VAL A 102 16.68 12.39 -2.10
C VAL A 102 17.37 13.34 -1.13
N GLU A 103 16.59 14.10 -0.36
CA GLU A 103 17.11 14.99 0.68
C GLU A 103 16.68 14.46 2.05
N PHE A 104 17.63 14.27 2.96
CA PHE A 104 17.29 13.87 4.33
C PHE A 104 16.78 15.06 5.13
N THR A 105 15.75 14.81 5.94
CA THR A 105 15.08 15.80 6.79
C THR A 105 15.07 15.30 8.24
N SER A 106 14.85 16.18 9.20
CA SER A 106 14.67 15.83 10.61
C SER A 106 13.20 15.70 11.02
N ARG A 107 12.27 15.88 10.08
CA ARG A 107 10.83 15.90 10.35
C ARG A 107 10.14 14.67 9.78
N ILE A 108 9.46 13.92 10.65
CA ILE A 108 8.69 12.75 10.22
C ILE A 108 7.54 13.13 9.26
N GLU A 109 6.93 14.31 9.41
CA GLU A 109 5.81 14.72 8.55
C GLU A 109 6.22 14.87 7.09
N ASP A 110 7.48 15.23 6.83
CA ASP A 110 8.04 15.34 5.50
C ASP A 110 8.18 13.96 4.83
N ASP A 111 8.64 12.94 5.58
CA ASP A 111 8.70 11.55 5.10
C ASP A 111 7.30 10.96 4.87
N LEU A 112 6.35 11.27 5.76
CA LEU A 112 4.99 10.79 5.63
C LEU A 112 4.30 11.43 4.41
N ARG A 113 4.60 12.68 4.06
CA ARG A 113 3.97 13.39 2.93
C ARG A 113 4.23 12.75 1.57
N ARG A 114 5.40 12.13 1.37
CA ARG A 114 5.79 11.51 0.09
C ARG A 114 5.20 10.11 -0.14
N ARG A 115 4.48 9.56 0.86
CA ARG A 115 3.86 8.23 0.75
C ARG A 115 2.59 8.29 -0.09
N ASP A 116 2.09 7.10 -0.45
CA ASP A 116 1.01 6.95 -1.42
C ASP A 116 -0.37 7.34 -0.87
N PHE A 117 -0.80 6.71 0.23
CA PHE A 117 -2.15 6.84 0.77
C PHE A 117 -2.17 7.22 2.24
N THR A 118 -3.15 8.03 2.64
CA THR A 118 -3.34 8.54 4.01
C THR A 118 -3.31 7.43 5.07
N ILE A 119 -3.94 6.28 4.78
CA ILE A 119 -3.95 5.12 5.66
C ILE A 119 -2.56 4.53 5.95
N ASN A 120 -1.55 4.83 5.11
CA ASN A 120 -0.16 4.39 5.26
C ASN A 120 0.77 5.54 5.67
N THR A 121 0.24 6.68 6.09
CA THR A 121 1.02 7.87 6.50
C THR A 121 0.93 8.18 7.97
N MET A 122 0.73 7.15 8.78
CA MET A 122 0.82 7.24 10.22
C MET A 122 2.18 6.75 10.71
N ALA A 123 2.63 7.36 11.80
CA ALA A 123 3.82 6.97 12.54
C ALA A 123 3.45 6.68 13.99
N TRP A 124 4.21 5.81 14.65
CA TRP A 124 4.03 5.51 16.07
C TRP A 124 5.36 5.42 16.78
N ASN A 125 5.41 6.00 17.98
CA ASN A 125 6.53 5.91 18.91
C ASN A 125 5.97 5.68 20.34
N PRO A 126 6.66 4.88 21.19
CA PRO A 126 6.17 4.56 22.53
C PRO A 126 5.95 5.79 23.43
N ASP A 127 6.77 6.83 23.28
CA ASP A 127 6.70 8.05 24.11
C ASP A 127 5.73 9.08 23.54
N LYS A 128 5.64 9.19 22.20
CA LYS A 128 4.82 10.20 21.51
C LYS A 128 3.43 9.71 21.10
N GLY A 129 3.20 8.40 21.10
CA GLY A 129 1.97 7.80 20.59
C GLY A 129 1.88 7.81 19.06
N ILE A 130 0.65 7.83 18.54
CA ILE A 130 0.38 7.87 17.09
C ILE A 130 0.46 9.31 16.59
N ILE A 131 1.19 9.51 15.49
CA ILE A 131 1.25 10.73 14.71
C ILE A 131 0.52 10.49 13.39
N ASP A 132 -0.53 11.27 13.15
CA ASP A 132 -1.37 11.17 11.95
C ASP A 132 -1.65 12.57 11.36
N PRO A 133 -0.70 13.14 10.61
CA PRO A 133 -0.81 14.49 10.08
C PRO A 133 -1.72 14.60 8.85
N PHE A 134 -2.11 13.46 8.24
CA PHE A 134 -2.87 13.42 6.99
C PHE A 134 -4.25 12.75 7.11
N GLY A 135 -4.69 12.42 8.32
CA GLY A 135 -6.03 11.91 8.60
C GLY A 135 -6.23 10.42 8.27
N GLY A 136 -5.16 9.63 8.28
CA GLY A 136 -5.19 8.19 8.04
C GLY A 136 -6.11 7.43 9.00
N MET A 137 -6.21 7.82 10.27
CA MET A 137 -7.14 7.19 11.22
C MET A 137 -8.60 7.42 10.83
N GLY A 138 -8.92 8.61 10.33
CA GLY A 138 -10.26 8.94 9.84
C GLY A 138 -10.62 8.11 8.61
N ASP A 139 -9.69 8.00 7.67
CA ASP A 139 -9.87 7.21 6.45
C ASP A 139 -9.94 5.70 6.74
N ILE A 140 -9.21 5.19 7.74
CA ILE A 140 -9.37 3.81 8.22
C ILE A 140 -10.77 3.59 8.80
N SER A 141 -11.24 4.49 9.66
CA SER A 141 -12.59 4.40 10.24
C SER A 141 -13.68 4.47 9.16
N GLY A 142 -13.48 5.29 8.13
CA GLY A 142 -14.36 5.43 6.99
C GLY A 142 -14.23 4.33 5.94
N ARG A 143 -13.21 3.46 6.05
CA ARG A 143 -12.82 2.46 5.04
C ARG A 143 -12.55 3.08 3.66
N ILE A 144 -11.73 4.13 3.64
CA ILE A 144 -11.42 4.95 2.47
C ILE A 144 -9.94 4.79 2.08
N ILE A 145 -9.67 4.59 0.79
CA ILE A 145 -8.35 4.71 0.18
C ILE A 145 -8.25 6.09 -0.46
N ARG A 146 -7.48 6.98 0.13
CA ARG A 146 -7.25 8.36 -0.34
C ARG A 146 -5.76 8.64 -0.52
N THR A 147 -5.38 9.28 -1.62
CA THR A 147 -3.97 9.71 -1.82
C THR A 147 -3.57 10.82 -0.88
N VAL A 148 -2.27 10.89 -0.55
CA VAL A 148 -1.72 12.04 0.16
C VAL A 148 -1.62 13.24 -0.78
N GLY A 149 -2.36 14.30 -0.49
CA GLY A 149 -2.45 15.46 -1.38
C GLY A 149 -3.20 15.15 -2.68
N ARG A 150 -2.87 15.88 -3.76
CA ARG A 150 -3.62 15.82 -5.02
C ARG A 150 -3.34 14.52 -5.81
N PRO A 151 -4.38 13.73 -6.18
CA PRO A 151 -4.20 12.46 -6.89
C PRO A 151 -3.40 12.56 -8.19
N ALA A 152 -3.70 13.55 -9.03
CA ALA A 152 -3.02 13.73 -10.32
C ALA A 152 -1.50 13.91 -10.18
N ASP A 153 -1.07 14.69 -9.20
CA ASP A 153 0.37 14.91 -8.94
C ASP A 153 1.01 13.61 -8.43
N ARG A 154 0.34 12.88 -7.53
CA ARG A 154 0.85 11.62 -6.96
C ARG A 154 0.97 10.51 -8.00
N PHE A 155 0.04 10.42 -8.94
CA PHE A 155 0.10 9.45 -10.04
C PHE A 155 1.10 9.86 -11.13
N GLY A 156 1.35 11.16 -11.29
CA GLY A 156 2.44 11.66 -12.12
C GLY A 156 3.83 11.29 -11.58
N GLU A 157 3.98 11.23 -10.25
CA GLU A 157 5.22 10.80 -9.57
C GLU A 157 5.49 9.30 -9.69
N ASP A 158 4.51 8.46 -9.33
CA ASP A 158 4.57 7.00 -9.51
C ASP A 158 3.20 6.47 -9.94
N ALA A 159 3.09 6.14 -11.22
CA ALA A 159 1.87 5.62 -11.81
C ALA A 159 1.44 4.26 -11.23
N LEU A 160 2.36 3.49 -10.62
CA LEU A 160 2.02 2.24 -9.93
C LEU A 160 1.06 2.49 -8.76
N ARG A 161 1.05 3.70 -8.17
CA ARG A 161 0.10 4.06 -7.10
C ARG A 161 -1.36 3.86 -7.53
N MET A 162 -1.69 4.02 -8.81
CA MET A 162 -3.04 3.73 -9.31
C MET A 162 -3.43 2.25 -9.10
N LEU A 163 -2.53 1.32 -9.43
CA LEU A 163 -2.76 -0.12 -9.19
C LEU A 163 -2.74 -0.46 -7.70
N ARG A 164 -1.85 0.16 -6.92
CA ARG A 164 -1.80 -0.02 -5.47
C ARG A 164 -3.11 0.42 -4.80
N ALA A 165 -3.77 1.47 -5.30
CA ALA A 165 -5.06 1.91 -4.77
C ALA A 165 -6.12 0.81 -4.91
N VAL A 166 -6.18 0.18 -6.09
CA VAL A 166 -7.09 -0.95 -6.37
C VAL A 166 -6.72 -2.18 -5.54
N ARG A 167 -5.42 -2.49 -5.42
CA ARG A 167 -4.95 -3.57 -4.54
C ARG A 167 -5.34 -3.35 -3.09
N PHE A 168 -5.12 -2.15 -2.53
CA PHE A 168 -5.51 -1.87 -1.15
C PHE A 168 -7.02 -1.91 -0.95
N ALA A 169 -7.80 -1.43 -1.92
CA ALA A 169 -9.25 -1.59 -1.89
C ALA A 169 -9.69 -3.06 -1.83
N ALA A 170 -9.01 -3.93 -2.58
CA ALA A 170 -9.25 -5.38 -2.60
C ALA A 170 -8.82 -6.09 -1.30
N VAL A 171 -7.61 -5.82 -0.81
CA VAL A 171 -7.04 -6.47 0.39
C VAL A 171 -7.69 -5.99 1.69
N LEU A 172 -8.09 -4.72 1.76
CA LEU A 172 -8.66 -4.14 2.99
C LEU A 172 -10.19 -4.13 2.98
N GLY A 173 -10.84 -4.37 1.83
CA GLY A 173 -12.28 -4.22 1.66
C GLY A 173 -12.73 -2.75 1.75
N PHE A 174 -11.87 -1.82 1.31
CA PHE A 174 -12.12 -0.38 1.38
C PHE A 174 -12.68 0.14 0.04
N HIS A 175 -13.19 1.37 0.06
CA HIS A 175 -13.60 2.10 -1.13
C HIS A 175 -12.55 3.15 -1.48
N ILE A 176 -12.37 3.42 -2.77
CA ILE A 176 -11.45 4.48 -3.23
C ILE A 176 -12.21 5.80 -3.15
N ASP A 177 -11.58 6.81 -2.56
CA ASP A 177 -12.07 8.18 -2.51
C ASP A 177 -12.39 8.73 -3.91
N ALA A 178 -13.43 9.54 -4.05
CA ALA A 178 -13.94 9.98 -5.35
C ALA A 178 -12.89 10.75 -6.18
N ASP A 179 -12.16 11.67 -5.55
CA ASP A 179 -11.11 12.44 -6.23
C ASP A 179 -9.94 11.53 -6.61
N THR A 180 -9.62 10.56 -5.74
CA THR A 180 -8.59 9.56 -6.01
C THR A 180 -8.97 8.69 -7.21
N LEU A 181 -10.22 8.22 -7.26
CA LEU A 181 -10.74 7.39 -8.36
C LEU A 181 -10.76 8.15 -9.68
N GLU A 182 -11.18 9.41 -9.66
CA GLU A 182 -11.16 10.27 -10.84
C GLU A 182 -9.72 10.58 -11.29
N GLY A 183 -8.81 10.79 -10.33
CA GLY A 183 -7.39 10.92 -10.61
C GLY A 183 -6.82 9.69 -11.33
N ILE A 184 -7.26 8.48 -10.98
CA ILE A 184 -6.86 7.25 -11.68
C ILE A 184 -7.35 7.29 -13.13
N ARG A 185 -8.63 7.64 -13.36
CA ARG A 185 -9.21 7.71 -14.71
C ARG A 185 -8.45 8.67 -15.63
N GLN A 186 -8.14 9.85 -15.12
CA GLN A 186 -7.48 10.89 -15.90
C GLN A 186 -6.03 10.55 -16.23
N ASN A 187 -5.38 9.70 -15.43
CA ASN A 187 -3.97 9.39 -15.53
C ASN A 187 -3.69 7.93 -15.94
N SER A 188 -4.72 7.16 -16.29
CA SER A 188 -4.62 5.71 -16.51
C SER A 188 -3.56 5.32 -17.54
N SER A 189 -3.35 6.17 -18.57
CA SER A 189 -2.33 5.96 -19.61
C SER A 189 -0.89 6.01 -19.10
N LEU A 190 -0.64 6.65 -17.95
CA LEU A 190 0.69 6.70 -17.34
C LEU A 190 1.18 5.32 -16.89
N ILE A 191 0.28 4.35 -16.72
CA ILE A 191 0.64 2.99 -16.31
C ILE A 191 1.59 2.31 -17.31
N CYS A 192 1.56 2.72 -18.59
CA CYS A 192 2.49 2.23 -19.61
C CYS A 192 3.97 2.53 -19.32
N ARG A 193 4.26 3.45 -18.39
CA ARG A 193 5.63 3.76 -17.94
C ARG A 193 6.17 2.76 -16.92
N ILE A 194 5.30 1.91 -16.36
CA ILE A 194 5.65 0.97 -15.30
C ILE A 194 6.04 -0.38 -15.90
N SER A 195 7.05 -1.02 -15.32
CA SER A 195 7.47 -2.35 -15.76
C SER A 195 6.37 -3.40 -15.58
N ALA A 196 6.28 -4.34 -16.52
CA ALA A 196 5.31 -5.43 -16.48
C ALA A 196 5.43 -6.29 -15.20
N GLU A 197 6.64 -6.44 -14.65
CA GLU A 197 6.88 -7.12 -13.37
C GLU A 197 6.11 -6.47 -12.22
N ARG A 198 6.26 -5.15 -12.04
CA ARG A 198 5.60 -4.41 -10.95
C ARG A 198 4.08 -4.41 -11.13
N ILE A 199 3.62 -4.30 -12.38
CA ILE A 199 2.19 -4.42 -12.71
C ILE A 199 1.67 -5.81 -12.31
N ARG A 200 2.40 -6.88 -12.66
CA ARG A 200 2.04 -8.26 -12.32
C ARG A 200 1.94 -8.48 -10.82
N GLU A 201 2.86 -7.92 -10.02
CA GLU A 201 2.82 -8.02 -8.55
C GLU A 201 1.53 -7.42 -7.98
N GLU A 202 1.13 -6.23 -8.43
CA GLU A 202 -0.10 -5.59 -7.97
C GLU A 202 -1.36 -6.36 -8.43
N ILE A 203 -1.41 -6.81 -9.69
CA ILE A 203 -2.52 -7.63 -10.20
C ILE A 203 -2.63 -8.94 -9.44
N THR A 204 -1.51 -9.64 -9.23
CA THR A 204 -1.51 -10.89 -8.45
C THR A 204 -2.06 -10.63 -7.06
N GLY A 205 -1.61 -9.55 -6.41
CA GLY A 205 -2.12 -9.12 -5.11
C GLY A 205 -3.63 -8.83 -5.09
N ILE A 206 -4.20 -8.28 -6.16
CA ILE A 206 -5.66 -8.09 -6.30
C ILE A 206 -6.36 -9.45 -6.41
N LEU A 207 -5.91 -10.32 -7.31
CA LEU A 207 -6.59 -11.57 -7.65
C LEU A 207 -6.57 -12.62 -6.53
N VAL A 208 -5.59 -12.57 -5.64
CA VAL A 208 -5.48 -13.48 -4.48
C VAL A 208 -5.99 -12.86 -3.17
N SER A 209 -6.55 -11.66 -3.22
CA SER A 209 -7.08 -10.96 -2.03
C SER A 209 -8.43 -11.50 -1.57
N ASP A 210 -8.93 -10.97 -0.46
CA ASP A 210 -10.25 -11.31 0.09
C ASP A 210 -11.41 -10.83 -0.79
N ASP A 211 -11.20 -9.80 -1.64
CA ASP A 211 -12.19 -9.27 -2.58
C ASP A 211 -11.60 -9.12 -3.99
N PRO A 212 -11.41 -10.24 -4.72
CA PRO A 212 -10.81 -10.23 -6.06
C PRO A 212 -11.72 -9.54 -7.09
N MET A 213 -13.01 -9.36 -6.81
CA MET A 213 -13.95 -8.66 -7.70
C MET A 213 -13.60 -7.18 -7.86
N LYS A 214 -12.82 -6.60 -6.95
CA LYS A 214 -12.25 -5.25 -7.09
C LYS A 214 -11.33 -5.12 -8.30
N PHE A 215 -10.91 -6.23 -8.92
CA PHE A 215 -10.29 -6.24 -10.24
C PHE A 215 -11.11 -5.45 -11.29
N MET A 216 -12.45 -5.45 -11.18
CA MET A 216 -13.32 -4.70 -12.10
C MET A 216 -13.07 -3.18 -12.06
N LEU A 217 -12.52 -2.65 -10.96
CA LEU A 217 -12.10 -1.25 -10.89
C LEU A 217 -11.01 -0.92 -11.93
N LEU A 218 -10.20 -1.89 -12.36
CA LEU A 218 -9.24 -1.67 -13.45
C LEU A 218 -9.94 -1.35 -14.76
N ARG A 219 -11.07 -2.01 -15.04
CA ARG A 219 -11.91 -1.71 -16.21
C ARG A 219 -12.58 -0.35 -16.04
N ASP A 220 -13.25 -0.13 -14.92
CA ASP A 220 -14.04 1.09 -14.66
C ASP A 220 -13.20 2.37 -14.62
N THR A 221 -11.91 2.23 -14.30
CA THR A 221 -10.95 3.33 -14.32
C THR A 221 -10.20 3.46 -15.65
N GLY A 222 -10.38 2.52 -16.58
CA GLY A 222 -9.67 2.49 -17.84
C GLY A 222 -8.21 2.05 -17.75
N LEU A 223 -7.74 1.56 -16.60
CA LEU A 223 -6.41 0.95 -16.47
C LEU A 223 -6.30 -0.35 -17.28
N LEU A 224 -7.36 -1.15 -17.33
CA LEU A 224 -7.35 -2.48 -17.94
C LEU A 224 -6.95 -2.43 -19.42
N ARG A 225 -7.44 -1.44 -20.17
CA ARG A 225 -7.11 -1.21 -21.59
C ARG A 225 -5.61 -1.07 -21.86
N TYR A 226 -4.83 -0.62 -20.88
CA TYR A 226 -3.39 -0.42 -21.01
C TYR A 226 -2.58 -1.61 -20.50
N ILE A 227 -3.16 -2.42 -19.60
CA ILE A 227 -2.45 -3.51 -18.93
C ILE A 227 -2.71 -4.87 -19.60
N MET A 228 -3.97 -5.14 -19.94
CA MET A 228 -4.42 -6.37 -20.60
C MET A 228 -5.48 -6.01 -21.65
N PRO A 229 -5.07 -5.36 -22.76
CA PRO A 229 -6.01 -4.91 -23.80
C PRO A 229 -6.84 -6.07 -24.38
N GLU A 230 -6.27 -7.26 -24.49
CA GLU A 230 -6.97 -8.45 -24.98
C GLU A 230 -8.13 -8.84 -24.06
N LEU A 231 -7.98 -8.67 -22.74
CA LEU A 231 -9.04 -8.95 -21.77
C LEU A 231 -10.09 -7.84 -21.75
N ASP A 232 -9.69 -6.58 -21.96
CA ASP A 232 -10.61 -5.44 -22.03
C ASP A 232 -11.66 -5.61 -23.15
N VAL A 233 -11.23 -6.12 -24.31
CA VAL A 233 -12.11 -6.40 -25.46
C VAL A 233 -13.17 -7.46 -25.14
N CYS A 234 -12.84 -8.48 -24.35
CA CYS A 234 -13.79 -9.53 -23.96
C CYS A 234 -15.01 -8.96 -23.19
N PHE A 235 -14.84 -7.84 -22.49
CA PHE A 235 -15.95 -7.19 -21.78
C PHE A 235 -16.85 -6.33 -22.69
N GLY A 236 -16.41 -6.02 -23.91
CA GLY A 236 -17.18 -5.27 -24.92
C GLY A 236 -18.08 -6.15 -25.77
N HIS A 237 -17.93 -7.47 -25.68
CA HIS A 237 -18.86 -8.42 -26.23
C HIS A 237 -19.88 -8.78 -25.14
N ASP A 238 -21.11 -8.31 -25.28
CA ASP A 238 -22.22 -8.87 -24.52
C ASP A 238 -22.25 -10.37 -24.81
N HIS A 239 -21.79 -11.18 -23.85
CA HIS A 239 -22.15 -12.59 -23.81
C HIS A 239 -23.65 -12.65 -23.50
N THR A 240 -24.48 -12.41 -24.50
CA THR A 240 -25.81 -13.00 -24.57
C THR A 240 -25.59 -14.51 -24.55
N HIS A 241 -25.54 -15.10 -23.36
CA HIS A 241 -25.53 -16.54 -23.20
C HIS A 241 -26.89 -17.06 -23.67
N GLU A 242 -26.98 -17.40 -24.96
CA GLU A 242 -27.88 -18.44 -25.46
C GLU A 242 -27.36 -19.78 -24.94
N HIS A 243 -27.55 -20.03 -23.64
CA HIS A 243 -27.43 -21.36 -23.06
C HIS A 243 -28.69 -21.64 -22.26
N ASP A 244 -29.81 -21.73 -22.95
CA ASP A 244 -31.01 -22.34 -22.37
C ASP A 244 -31.89 -22.99 -23.44
N HIS A 245 -31.30 -23.84 -24.28
CA HIS A 245 -32.06 -24.83 -25.03
C HIS A 245 -31.51 -26.23 -24.80
N ASN A 246 -32.33 -26.96 -24.05
CA ASN A 246 -32.70 -28.34 -24.28
C ASN A 246 -31.96 -29.39 -23.45
N HIS A 247 -32.35 -29.52 -22.17
CA HIS A 247 -32.43 -30.82 -21.49
C HIS A 247 -33.61 -30.80 -20.50
N ASN A 248 -34.83 -30.95 -21.02
CA ASN A 248 -35.97 -31.37 -20.22
C ASN A 248 -36.55 -32.66 -20.82
N HIS A 249 -35.87 -33.78 -20.60
CA HIS A 249 -36.42 -35.11 -20.82
C HIS A 249 -37.06 -35.62 -19.53
N ASN A 250 -38.31 -35.19 -19.36
CA ASN A 250 -39.46 -36.01 -18.99
C ASN A 250 -39.19 -37.27 -18.13
N HIS A 251 -39.39 -37.14 -16.81
CA HIS A 251 -39.81 -38.25 -15.95
C HIS A 251 -40.89 -37.75 -14.99
N ASN A 252 -42.12 -37.64 -15.49
CA ASN A 252 -43.28 -37.38 -14.66
C ASN A 252 -43.81 -38.73 -14.12
N HIS A 253 -43.51 -38.99 -12.85
CA HIS A 253 -44.16 -40.03 -12.06
C HIS A 253 -45.62 -39.61 -11.85
N ASN A 254 -46.56 -40.35 -12.44
CA ASN A 254 -47.97 -40.27 -12.07
C ASN A 254 -48.37 -41.62 -11.47
N HIS A 255 -48.39 -41.67 -10.14
CA HIS A 255 -49.06 -42.70 -9.36
C HIS A 255 -50.08 -42.02 -8.47
N ASN A 256 -51.34 -42.05 -8.91
CA ASN A 256 -52.51 -42.17 -8.03
C ASN A 256 -53.78 -42.25 -8.87
N HIS A 257 -54.47 -43.39 -8.82
CA HIS A 257 -55.84 -43.48 -8.30
C HIS A 257 -56.37 -44.92 -8.31
N ASN A 258 -56.95 -45.28 -7.15
CA ASN A 258 -57.97 -46.29 -6.83
C ASN A 258 -57.82 -47.73 -7.33
#